data_AF-A0A965DMF4-F1
#
_entry.id   AF-A0A965DMF4-F1
#
_cell.length_a   1.000
_cell.length_b   1.000
_cell.length_c   1.000
_cell.angle_alpha   90.00
_cell.angle_beta   90.00
_cell.angle_gamma   90.00
#
_symmetry.space_group_name_H-M   'P 1'
#
loop_
_entity.id
_entity.type
_entity.pdbx_description
1 polymer ?
#
loop_
_entity_poly.entity_id
_entity_poly.type
_entity_poly.pdbx_seq_one_letter_code
_entity_poly.pdbx_strand_id
1 'polypeptide(L)'
;MKKILRQLSHLAVFAFVLVVSPKALATTCPNAIVLSPASLPIVNQQVICGATDDISVAAAAASVVTGGCANTAYFGGWEALYSFTPSATGQYDVSYNGQTWSGIFVFNGCPTTGGSTCVGGIASSTGSKSVTVNLTAGVTYYIMFDTWPSPQSPCPGSFSLTQILPNVATATATGGLWSSPATWVAGVVPNAASTVIIPAGSIVTVDQITNIASLDVSGILQWNTTSNAMTVLGNITINAGGKFLPYTTSTGGTTGIAINAGGDFINNGYCNFSAGASVINFLNFNGSQQVGGSLNQTLGGSGVFEGNGVKGIIRGLAFQTTGTCTINTAQDLIVNAEIAHTNGTLNTNGKLTLDNTAQCYGQPINTQVSHVAVTNMGATLSAAPVVCGVAVTPYSNGGVANLGTRYFFGNNVYLCTAGGTFNATPPTSNTPNTVFTTSGPSLLYIGTLGTLGTNVPYNSTLGIGTPYFYGDNWYQAIATTATTTMPTHVAGTVGNFRYLGPAAKVSVNFDAVTQTVRSLTITNAGSGWNSATPPSLAFSHGVIGATGTLPAATPVVLYSPQGGTVVRLQKAGVAAFTGGVIINSDQGASTASAGPQASSGVGSIYTTNGGLNYTVAPQVGFSGPTALNLVTNQGSG
;
A
#
# COMPACT_ATOMS: atom_id res chain seq x y z
N MET A 1 22.92 55.74 -72.67
CA MET A 1 21.67 55.28 -73.31
C MET A 1 20.71 54.90 -72.18
N LYS A 2 19.95 55.81 -71.56
CA LYS A 2 18.73 56.47 -72.07
C LYS A 2 17.82 55.51 -72.85
N LYS A 3 16.83 54.92 -72.15
CA LYS A 3 15.39 54.88 -72.49
C LYS A 3 14.66 54.17 -71.33
N ILE A 4 14.10 54.93 -70.40
CA ILE A 4 12.69 55.41 -70.35
C ILE A 4 11.78 54.41 -69.62
N LEU A 5 11.30 54.89 -68.47
CA LEU A 5 10.12 54.45 -67.72
C LEU A 5 8.88 54.30 -68.63
N ARG A 6 8.01 53.35 -68.23
CA ARG A 6 6.54 53.44 -68.02
C ARG A 6 5.67 52.42 -68.78
N GLN A 7 4.90 51.70 -67.97
CA GLN A 7 3.54 51.15 -68.15
C GLN A 7 3.36 49.65 -68.48
N LEU A 8 2.88 48.94 -67.43
CA LEU A 8 1.71 48.06 -67.38
C LEU A 8 1.58 46.91 -68.38
N SER A 9 1.70 45.67 -67.91
CA SER A 9 0.53 44.82 -67.59
C SER A 9 0.93 43.37 -67.26
N HIS A 10 0.42 42.89 -66.11
CA HIS A 10 0.20 41.49 -65.75
C HIS A 10 1.39 40.51 -65.68
N LEU A 11 1.91 40.29 -64.47
CA LEU A 11 2.05 38.93 -63.92
C LEU A 11 2.21 39.01 -62.39
N ALA A 12 1.09 39.05 -61.68
CA ALA A 12 1.08 38.82 -60.25
C ALA A 12 1.23 37.30 -60.01
N VAL A 13 2.45 36.85 -59.68
CA VAL A 13 2.65 35.51 -59.14
C VAL A 13 2.26 35.56 -57.67
N PHE A 14 1.03 35.12 -57.38
CA PHE A 14 0.58 34.78 -56.04
C PHE A 14 1.43 33.62 -55.52
N ALA A 15 2.42 33.91 -54.67
CA ALA A 15 3.00 32.89 -53.80
C ALA A 15 2.03 32.66 -52.64
N PHE A 16 1.09 31.74 -52.83
CA PHE A 16 0.24 31.23 -51.76
C PHE A 16 1.11 30.37 -50.84
N VAL A 17 1.69 30.97 -49.81
CA VAL A 17 2.24 30.20 -48.68
C VAL A 17 1.03 29.61 -47.96
N LEU A 18 0.71 28.37 -48.31
CA LEU A 18 -0.25 27.53 -47.60
C LEU A 18 0.34 27.29 -46.20
N VAL A 19 0.04 28.17 -45.23
CA VAL A 19 0.31 27.91 -43.82
C VAL A 19 -0.69 26.84 -43.37
N VAL A 20 -0.47 25.59 -43.76
CA VAL A 20 -1.13 24.46 -43.13
C VAL A 20 -0.62 24.46 -41.71
N SER A 21 -1.49 24.74 -40.75
CA SER A 21 -1.13 24.57 -39.35
C SER A 21 -0.76 23.09 -39.18
N PRO A 22 0.45 22.74 -38.70
CA PRO A 22 0.86 21.35 -38.52
C PRO A 22 -0.08 20.56 -37.58
N LYS A 23 -0.99 21.26 -36.89
CA LYS A 23 -2.09 20.72 -36.08
C LYS A 23 -3.13 19.92 -36.88
N ALA A 24 -3.41 20.26 -38.14
CA ALA A 24 -4.56 19.71 -38.86
C ALA A 24 -4.33 18.31 -39.49
N LEU A 25 -3.09 17.81 -39.51
CA LEU A 25 -2.74 16.54 -40.17
C LEU A 25 -2.12 15.50 -39.24
N ALA A 26 -1.85 15.84 -37.97
CA ALA A 26 -1.18 14.99 -36.98
C ALA A 26 -1.99 13.75 -36.50
N THR A 27 -3.06 13.41 -37.22
CA THR A 27 -4.03 12.34 -36.92
C THR A 27 -3.91 11.14 -37.86
N THR A 28 -3.10 11.23 -38.92
CA THR A 28 -2.90 10.14 -39.89
C THR A 28 -1.46 9.62 -39.84
N CYS A 29 -1.25 8.33 -40.10
CA CYS A 29 0.08 7.72 -39.98
C CYS A 29 1.20 8.40 -40.80
N PRO A 30 0.98 8.86 -42.05
CA PRO A 30 2.01 9.58 -42.80
C PRO A 30 2.40 10.93 -42.20
N ASN A 31 1.50 11.53 -41.42
CA ASN A 31 1.64 12.86 -40.84
C ASN A 31 1.77 12.81 -39.31
N ALA A 32 1.93 11.61 -38.72
CA ALA A 32 2.10 11.42 -37.29
C ALA A 32 3.30 12.24 -36.79
N ILE A 33 3.16 12.86 -35.62
CA ILE A 33 4.24 13.65 -35.04
C ILE A 33 5.38 12.72 -34.63
N VAL A 34 6.54 12.88 -35.26
CA VAL A 34 7.71 12.04 -34.99
C VAL A 34 8.34 12.41 -33.66
N LEU A 35 8.44 11.43 -32.76
CA LEU A 35 9.18 11.55 -31.50
C LEU A 35 10.61 11.04 -31.69
N SER A 36 11.58 11.89 -31.37
CA SER A 36 12.99 11.52 -31.42
C SER A 36 13.37 10.68 -30.19
N PRO A 37 14.00 9.51 -30.34
CA PRO A 37 14.53 8.73 -29.21
C PRO A 37 15.60 9.45 -28.41
N ALA A 38 16.33 10.37 -29.03
CA ALA A 38 17.31 11.21 -28.33
C ALA A 38 16.65 12.22 -27.38
N SER A 39 15.33 12.42 -27.47
CA SER A 39 14.55 13.28 -26.59
C SER A 39 14.02 12.55 -25.34
N LEU A 40 14.33 11.28 -25.15
CA LEU A 40 13.95 10.56 -23.93
C LEU A 40 14.82 10.99 -22.73
N PRO A 41 14.23 11.13 -21.53
CA PRO A 41 12.80 11.01 -21.24
C PRO A 41 12.01 12.23 -21.76
N ILE A 42 10.89 11.99 -22.43
CA ILE A 42 9.90 13.03 -22.74
C ILE A 42 9.02 13.19 -21.51
N VAL A 43 8.96 14.40 -20.95
CA VAL A 43 8.23 14.69 -19.71
C VAL A 43 7.24 15.82 -19.95
N ASN A 44 5.97 15.56 -19.66
CA ASN A 44 4.87 16.54 -19.73
C ASN A 44 4.80 17.32 -21.07
N GLN A 45 5.11 16.67 -22.19
CA GLN A 45 4.97 17.26 -23.50
C GLN A 45 3.49 17.49 -23.82
N GLN A 46 3.12 18.68 -24.28
CA GLN A 46 1.73 18.94 -24.66
C GLN A 46 1.28 18.01 -25.79
N VAL A 47 0.07 17.47 -25.64
CA VAL A 47 -0.61 16.71 -26.67
C VAL A 47 -1.08 17.67 -27.77
N ILE A 48 -0.89 17.27 -29.02
CA ILE A 48 -1.27 18.04 -30.21
C ILE A 48 -2.32 17.21 -30.97
N CYS A 49 -3.58 17.60 -30.83
CA CYS A 49 -4.70 16.91 -31.45
C CYS A 49 -5.04 17.51 -32.82
N GLY A 50 -5.65 16.68 -33.67
CA GLY A 50 -6.29 17.13 -34.89
C GLY A 50 -7.62 17.82 -34.65
N ALA A 51 -8.37 17.99 -35.75
CA ALA A 51 -9.71 18.57 -35.76
C ALA A 51 -10.78 17.60 -36.31
N THR A 52 -10.39 16.35 -36.51
CA THR A 52 -11.15 15.27 -37.13
C THR A 52 -10.86 13.96 -36.39
N ASP A 53 -11.82 13.03 -36.44
CA ASP A 53 -11.72 11.66 -35.94
C ASP A 53 -11.31 10.77 -37.13
N ASP A 54 -10.00 10.65 -37.33
CA ASP A 54 -9.42 10.01 -38.53
C ASP A 54 -9.05 8.54 -38.30
N ILE A 55 -8.89 8.13 -37.04
CA ILE A 55 -8.62 6.75 -36.60
C ILE A 55 -9.79 6.28 -35.74
N SER A 56 -10.99 6.45 -36.28
CA SER A 56 -12.22 5.88 -35.70
C SER A 56 -12.21 4.35 -35.68
N VAL A 57 -13.14 3.76 -34.92
CA VAL A 57 -13.41 2.32 -34.95
C VAL A 57 -13.67 1.76 -36.37
N ALA A 58 -14.21 2.57 -37.28
CA ALA A 58 -14.48 2.16 -38.66
C ALA A 58 -13.23 2.20 -39.55
N ALA A 59 -12.28 3.08 -39.23
CA ALA A 59 -11.03 3.26 -39.98
C ALA A 59 -9.88 2.38 -39.44
N ALA A 60 -9.93 2.01 -38.16
CA ALA A 60 -8.93 1.14 -37.55
C ALA A 60 -8.92 -0.26 -38.18
N ALA A 61 -7.72 -0.79 -38.44
CA ALA A 61 -7.57 -2.15 -38.93
C ALA A 61 -8.04 -3.15 -37.87
N ALA A 62 -8.83 -4.16 -38.26
CA ALA A 62 -9.32 -5.17 -37.33
C ALA A 62 -8.17 -5.88 -36.56
N SER A 63 -6.97 -5.98 -37.15
CA SER A 63 -5.80 -6.58 -36.52
C SER A 63 -5.26 -5.80 -35.33
N VAL A 64 -5.52 -4.49 -35.23
CA VAL A 64 -5.13 -3.67 -34.07
C VAL A 64 -6.17 -3.64 -32.97
N VAL A 65 -7.40 -4.07 -33.22
CA VAL A 65 -8.50 -4.10 -32.23
C VAL A 65 -8.44 -5.40 -31.41
N THR A 66 -7.30 -5.61 -30.75
CA THR A 66 -7.02 -6.79 -29.94
C THR A 66 -6.32 -6.39 -28.64
N GLY A 67 -6.35 -7.27 -27.63
CA GLY A 67 -5.68 -7.03 -26.35
C GLY A 67 -6.09 -5.70 -25.70
N GLY A 68 -5.11 -4.93 -25.21
CA GLY A 68 -5.35 -3.62 -24.57
C GLY A 68 -5.93 -2.54 -25.48
N CYS A 69 -5.89 -2.73 -26.80
CA CYS A 69 -6.44 -1.79 -27.78
C CYS A 69 -7.88 -2.13 -28.21
N ALA A 70 -8.50 -3.15 -27.61
CA ALA A 70 -9.84 -3.61 -28.00
C ALA A 70 -10.99 -2.67 -27.55
N ASN A 71 -10.70 -1.67 -26.70
CA ASN A 71 -11.73 -0.75 -26.21
C ASN A 71 -12.01 0.37 -27.24
N THR A 72 -12.74 0.00 -28.30
CA THR A 72 -13.06 0.89 -29.43
C THR A 72 -14.00 2.04 -29.09
N ALA A 73 -14.59 2.07 -27.89
CA ALA A 73 -15.41 3.19 -27.44
C ALA A 73 -14.58 4.50 -27.29
N TYR A 74 -13.26 4.39 -27.23
CA TYR A 74 -12.30 5.48 -27.11
C TYR A 74 -11.53 5.74 -28.42
N PHE A 75 -12.15 5.41 -29.55
CA PHE A 75 -11.73 5.69 -30.92
C PHE A 75 -12.80 6.59 -31.57
N GLY A 76 -13.20 7.66 -30.89
CA GLY A 76 -14.35 8.46 -31.31
C GLY A 76 -14.24 9.95 -30.98
N GLY A 77 -13.07 10.38 -30.50
CA GLY A 77 -12.70 11.79 -30.41
C GLY A 77 -11.77 12.18 -31.56
N TRP A 78 -11.27 13.41 -31.52
CA TRP A 78 -10.22 13.87 -32.41
C TRP A 78 -8.87 13.52 -31.83
N GLU A 79 -8.15 12.62 -32.49
CA GLU A 79 -6.99 11.97 -31.91
C GLU A 79 -5.76 12.87 -31.92
N ALA A 80 -4.73 12.43 -31.20
CA ALA A 80 -3.35 12.84 -31.42
C ALA A 80 -2.53 11.60 -31.76
N LEU A 81 -1.80 11.63 -32.88
CA LEU A 81 -0.99 10.51 -33.32
C LEU A 81 0.50 10.88 -33.37
N TYR A 82 1.30 10.04 -32.72
CA TYR A 82 2.75 10.15 -32.68
C TYR A 82 3.37 8.90 -33.29
N SER A 83 4.53 9.04 -33.93
CA SER A 83 5.37 7.91 -34.33
C SER A 83 6.67 7.91 -33.53
N PHE A 84 7.12 6.73 -33.13
CA PHE A 84 8.31 6.56 -32.30
C PHE A 84 9.08 5.30 -32.70
N THR A 85 10.38 5.45 -32.95
CA THR A 85 11.27 4.34 -33.31
C THR A 85 12.37 4.24 -32.26
N PRO A 86 12.24 3.42 -31.20
CA PRO A 86 13.21 3.37 -30.11
C PRO A 86 14.62 3.00 -30.60
N SER A 87 15.63 3.57 -29.94
CA SER A 87 17.05 3.22 -30.16
C SER A 87 17.50 1.99 -29.36
N ALA A 88 16.70 1.54 -28.38
CA ALA A 88 17.00 0.39 -27.54
C ALA A 88 15.77 -0.51 -27.40
N THR A 89 15.99 -1.82 -27.37
CA THR A 89 14.92 -2.78 -27.05
C THR A 89 14.69 -2.77 -25.56
N GLY A 90 13.44 -2.67 -25.12
CA GLY A 90 13.11 -2.69 -23.71
C GLY A 90 11.68 -2.26 -23.41
N GLN A 91 11.43 -2.04 -22.13
CA GLN A 91 10.14 -1.60 -21.64
C GLN A 91 10.08 -0.07 -21.66
N TYR A 92 8.94 0.47 -22.09
CA TYR A 92 8.67 1.90 -22.17
C TYR A 92 7.34 2.21 -21.51
N ASP A 93 7.30 3.27 -20.71
CA ASP A 93 6.06 3.79 -20.13
C ASP A 93 5.58 5.01 -20.93
N VAL A 94 4.31 4.97 -21.32
CA VAL A 94 3.60 6.10 -21.93
C VAL A 94 2.53 6.53 -20.95
N SER A 95 2.60 7.78 -20.48
CA SER A 95 1.59 8.35 -19.59
C SER A 95 0.92 9.55 -20.22
N TYR A 96 -0.36 9.76 -19.85
CA TYR A 96 -1.18 10.88 -20.27
C TYR A 96 -1.85 11.51 -19.06
N ASN A 97 -1.85 12.85 -19.03
CA ASN A 97 -2.55 13.67 -18.05
C ASN A 97 -3.30 14.79 -18.76
N GLY A 98 -4.62 14.81 -18.65
CA GLY A 98 -5.44 15.80 -19.33
C GLY A 98 -6.92 15.50 -19.18
N GLN A 99 -7.59 15.37 -20.31
CA GLN A 99 -9.02 15.12 -20.41
C GLN A 99 -9.42 13.77 -19.81
N THR A 100 -10.59 13.75 -19.17
CA THR A 100 -11.25 12.51 -18.73
C THR A 100 -11.80 11.74 -19.93
N TRP A 101 -12.18 10.48 -19.72
CA TRP A 101 -12.69 9.61 -20.78
C TRP A 101 -11.73 9.49 -21.98
N SER A 102 -10.44 9.40 -21.70
CA SER A 102 -9.36 9.26 -22.68
C SER A 102 -8.76 7.85 -22.73
N GLY A 103 -8.03 7.53 -23.81
CA GLY A 103 -7.25 6.32 -23.98
C GLY A 103 -5.84 6.60 -24.51
N ILE A 104 -4.91 5.68 -24.21
CA ILE A 104 -3.58 5.59 -24.80
C ILE A 104 -3.51 4.26 -25.54
N PHE A 105 -3.10 4.27 -26.80
CA PHE A 105 -2.96 3.06 -27.61
C PHE A 105 -1.61 3.07 -28.31
N VAL A 106 -0.91 1.95 -28.28
CA VAL A 106 0.39 1.77 -28.91
C VAL A 106 0.31 0.64 -29.91
N PHE A 107 0.65 0.93 -31.16
CA PHE A 107 0.57 0.01 -32.29
C PHE A 107 1.95 -0.24 -32.89
N ASN A 108 2.19 -1.48 -33.33
CA ASN A 108 3.31 -1.82 -34.19
C ASN A 108 2.81 -1.75 -35.64
N GLY A 109 3.28 -0.75 -36.38
CA GLY A 109 2.71 -0.36 -37.68
C GLY A 109 1.52 0.60 -37.56
N CYS A 110 1.10 1.14 -38.70
CA CYS A 110 0.04 2.13 -38.79
C CYS A 110 -1.33 1.53 -38.39
N PRO A 111 -2.09 2.12 -37.43
CA PRO A 111 -3.35 1.55 -36.95
C PRO A 111 -4.45 1.39 -38.01
N THR A 112 -4.39 2.12 -39.13
CA THR A 112 -5.35 2.01 -40.25
C THR A 112 -4.90 1.04 -41.35
N THR A 113 -3.74 0.37 -41.18
CA THR A 113 -3.19 -0.59 -42.15
C THR A 113 -3.35 -2.02 -41.66
N GLY A 114 -3.86 -2.91 -42.53
CA GLY A 114 -3.97 -4.34 -42.23
C GLY A 114 -2.60 -4.97 -41.98
N GLY A 115 -2.50 -5.81 -40.94
CA GLY A 115 -1.25 -6.46 -40.53
C GLY A 115 -0.51 -5.76 -39.40
N SER A 116 -0.90 -4.53 -39.04
CA SER A 116 -0.45 -3.88 -37.80
C SER A 116 -1.02 -4.58 -36.57
N THR A 117 -0.31 -4.53 -35.45
CA THR A 117 -0.72 -5.21 -34.20
C THR A 117 -0.80 -4.25 -33.02
N CYS A 118 -1.73 -4.49 -32.10
CA CYS A 118 -1.73 -3.82 -30.79
C CYS A 118 -0.52 -4.27 -29.97
N VAL A 119 0.26 -3.32 -29.45
CA VAL A 119 1.35 -3.57 -28.49
C VAL A 119 0.85 -3.41 -27.06
N GLY A 120 -0.02 -2.42 -26.84
CA GLY A 120 -0.67 -2.19 -25.55
C GLY A 120 -1.62 -1.01 -25.63
N GLY A 121 -2.63 -1.01 -24.76
CA GLY A 121 -3.56 0.10 -24.66
C GLY A 121 -4.23 0.15 -23.29
N ILE A 122 -4.66 1.34 -22.90
CA ILE A 122 -5.45 1.58 -21.70
C ILE A 122 -6.46 2.69 -21.97
N ALA A 123 -7.70 2.50 -21.53
CA ALA A 123 -8.76 3.50 -21.67
C ALA A 123 -9.63 3.51 -20.42
N SER A 124 -10.02 4.70 -19.97
CA SER A 124 -10.76 4.87 -18.71
C SER A 124 -11.41 6.26 -18.62
N SER A 125 -12.31 6.43 -17.66
CA SER A 125 -12.90 7.73 -17.32
C SER A 125 -11.94 8.69 -16.61
N THR A 126 -10.76 8.24 -16.14
CA THR A 126 -9.83 9.07 -15.36
C THR A 126 -9.09 10.09 -16.24
N GLY A 127 -8.69 11.23 -15.68
CA GLY A 127 -7.89 12.25 -16.38
C GLY A 127 -6.39 11.92 -16.47
N SER A 128 -5.94 10.92 -15.71
CA SER A 128 -4.55 10.43 -15.71
C SER A 128 -4.53 8.92 -15.91
N LYS A 129 -3.62 8.44 -16.76
CA LYS A 129 -3.39 7.01 -17.01
C LYS A 129 -2.01 6.78 -17.62
N SER A 130 -1.52 5.55 -17.53
CA SER A 130 -0.29 5.12 -18.19
C SER A 130 -0.41 3.69 -18.70
N VAL A 131 0.36 3.38 -19.74
CA VAL A 131 0.50 2.04 -20.30
C VAL A 131 1.99 1.74 -20.46
N THR A 132 2.38 0.57 -20.00
CA THR A 132 3.75 0.06 -20.13
C THR A 132 3.81 -0.97 -21.25
N VAL A 133 4.71 -0.77 -22.21
CA VAL A 133 4.82 -1.58 -23.44
C VAL A 133 6.26 -2.04 -23.68
N ASN A 134 6.43 -3.20 -24.31
CA ASN A 134 7.74 -3.68 -24.75
C ASN A 134 7.96 -3.27 -26.20
N LEU A 135 8.98 -2.45 -26.45
CA LEU A 135 9.33 -1.96 -27.79
C LEU A 135 10.68 -2.51 -28.22
N THR A 136 10.81 -2.81 -29.51
CA THR A 136 12.03 -3.33 -30.14
C THR A 136 12.79 -2.21 -30.85
N ALA A 137 14.10 -2.12 -30.64
CA ALA A 137 14.96 -1.14 -31.28
C ALA A 137 14.81 -1.16 -32.81
N GLY A 138 14.71 0.01 -33.43
CA GLY A 138 14.60 0.15 -34.88
C GLY A 138 13.23 -0.16 -35.49
N VAL A 139 12.25 -0.63 -34.70
CA VAL A 139 10.86 -0.83 -35.16
C VAL A 139 10.05 0.43 -34.90
N THR A 140 9.27 0.90 -35.88
CA THR A 140 8.43 2.10 -35.73
C THR A 140 7.07 1.76 -35.13
N TYR A 141 6.76 2.39 -34.01
CA TYR A 141 5.48 2.28 -33.31
C TYR A 141 4.68 3.57 -33.46
N TYR A 142 3.35 3.44 -33.40
CA TYR A 142 2.42 4.57 -33.39
C TYR A 142 1.75 4.66 -32.02
N ILE A 143 1.80 5.85 -31.41
CA ILE A 143 1.19 6.14 -30.11
C ILE A 143 0.01 7.08 -30.37
N MET A 144 -1.19 6.62 -30.06
CA MET A 144 -2.42 7.36 -30.21
C MET A 144 -3.00 7.73 -28.86
N PHE A 145 -3.37 8.99 -28.70
CA PHE A 145 -4.25 9.44 -27.64
C PHE A 145 -5.58 9.79 -28.26
N ASP A 146 -6.67 9.32 -27.65
CA ASP A 146 -8.02 9.66 -28.09
C ASP A 146 -9.01 9.62 -26.92
N THR A 147 -10.29 9.92 -27.15
CA THR A 147 -11.35 9.98 -26.15
C THR A 147 -12.56 9.16 -26.55
N TRP A 148 -13.38 8.80 -25.56
CA TRP A 148 -14.81 8.64 -25.80
C TRP A 148 -15.30 9.98 -26.37
N PRO A 149 -16.10 10.01 -27.45
CA PRO A 149 -16.56 11.22 -28.15
C PRO A 149 -16.88 12.50 -27.33
N SER A 150 -17.18 12.39 -26.03
CA SER A 150 -17.15 13.52 -25.10
C SER A 150 -16.18 13.23 -23.94
N PRO A 151 -15.09 14.00 -23.77
CA PRO A 151 -14.72 15.24 -24.49
C PRO A 151 -14.29 15.00 -25.94
N GLN A 152 -14.38 16.04 -26.78
CA GLN A 152 -14.19 15.94 -28.23
C GLN A 152 -12.77 15.57 -28.67
N SER A 153 -11.77 15.73 -27.82
CA SER A 153 -10.37 15.37 -28.10
C SER A 153 -9.63 15.15 -26.79
N PRO A 154 -8.45 14.51 -26.77
CA PRO A 154 -7.58 14.45 -25.60
C PRO A 154 -6.85 15.80 -25.34
N CYS A 155 -7.21 16.88 -26.05
CA CYS A 155 -6.68 18.22 -25.81
C CYS A 155 -7.65 19.09 -24.99
N PRO A 156 -7.14 20.00 -24.13
CA PRO A 156 -5.74 20.09 -23.68
C PRO A 156 -5.32 18.87 -22.84
N GLY A 157 -4.04 18.49 -22.96
CA GLY A 157 -3.43 17.42 -22.18
C GLY A 157 -1.92 17.41 -22.38
N SER A 158 -1.21 16.66 -21.56
CA SER A 158 0.21 16.37 -21.71
C SER A 158 0.47 14.87 -21.64
N PHE A 159 1.57 14.44 -22.23
CA PHE A 159 2.04 13.07 -22.16
C PHE A 159 3.51 13.01 -21.78
N SER A 160 3.93 11.86 -21.25
CA SER A 160 5.34 11.53 -21.05
C SER A 160 5.63 10.18 -21.69
N LEU A 161 6.84 10.03 -22.23
CA LEU A 161 7.35 8.77 -22.78
C LEU A 161 8.73 8.56 -22.18
N THR A 162 8.91 7.45 -21.48
CA THR A 162 10.18 7.12 -20.81
C THR A 162 10.55 5.67 -21.03
N GLN A 163 11.84 5.41 -21.24
CA GLN A 163 12.35 4.05 -21.21
C GLN A 163 12.51 3.62 -19.75
N ILE A 164 11.95 2.47 -19.41
CA ILE A 164 12.17 1.83 -18.11
C ILE A 164 13.50 1.09 -18.17
N LEU A 165 14.45 1.53 -17.36
CA LEU A 165 15.78 0.94 -17.26
C LEU A 165 15.94 0.20 -15.92
N PRO A 166 16.59 -0.98 -15.92
CA PRO A 166 17.00 -1.65 -14.70
C PRO A 166 17.80 -0.72 -13.80
N ASN A 167 17.45 -0.70 -12.52
CA ASN A 167 18.11 0.11 -11.53
C ASN A 167 18.05 -0.57 -10.15
N VAL A 168 18.88 -0.10 -9.23
CA VAL A 168 18.81 -0.48 -7.82
C VAL A 168 18.27 0.72 -7.05
N ALA A 169 17.11 0.57 -6.44
CA ALA A 169 16.49 1.59 -5.62
C ALA A 169 16.66 1.23 -4.14
N THR A 170 17.65 1.85 -3.49
CA THR A 170 17.94 1.63 -2.07
C THR A 170 17.31 2.74 -1.24
N ALA A 171 16.56 2.38 -0.20
CA ALA A 171 15.97 3.38 0.69
C ALA A 171 17.04 4.07 1.56
N THR A 172 16.82 5.35 1.88
CA THR A 172 17.67 6.11 2.80
C THR A 172 17.48 5.64 4.24
N ALA A 173 18.44 5.93 5.12
CA ALA A 173 18.39 5.50 6.53
C ALA A 173 17.14 6.00 7.29
N THR A 174 16.62 7.18 6.94
CA THR A 174 15.40 7.74 7.54
C THR A 174 14.11 7.22 6.89
N GLY A 175 14.20 6.72 5.65
CA GLY A 175 13.08 6.20 4.88
C GLY A 175 12.08 7.28 4.46
N GLY A 176 10.79 6.92 4.47
CA GLY A 176 9.73 7.82 4.00
C GLY A 176 8.59 7.12 3.26
N LEU A 177 7.77 7.93 2.61
CA LEU A 177 6.77 7.45 1.66
C LEU A 177 7.44 6.88 0.41
N TRP A 178 6.97 5.74 -0.08
CA TRP A 178 7.50 5.08 -1.27
C TRP A 178 7.51 6.00 -2.49
N SER A 179 6.46 6.79 -2.69
CA SER A 179 6.33 7.74 -3.80
C SER A 179 7.34 8.89 -3.77
N SER A 180 7.99 9.16 -2.63
CA SER A 180 8.90 10.30 -2.47
C SER A 180 10.30 9.99 -3.02
N PRO A 181 10.84 10.81 -3.94
CA PRO A 181 12.23 10.70 -4.39
C PRO A 181 13.23 10.67 -3.23
N ALA A 182 13.02 11.48 -2.19
CA ALA A 182 13.92 11.55 -1.04
C ALA A 182 13.93 10.28 -0.15
N THR A 183 13.01 9.35 -0.35
CA THR A 183 13.05 8.04 0.30
C THR A 183 14.15 7.18 -0.29
N TRP A 184 14.58 7.46 -1.51
CA TRP A 184 15.49 6.65 -2.28
C TRP A 184 16.83 7.36 -2.48
N VAL A 185 17.92 6.61 -2.33
CA VAL A 185 19.25 7.09 -2.66
C VAL A 185 19.26 7.57 -4.12
N ALA A 186 19.89 8.73 -4.35
CA ALA A 186 19.91 9.41 -5.65
C ALA A 186 18.54 9.87 -6.21
N GLY A 187 17.46 9.83 -5.41
CA GLY A 187 16.16 10.35 -5.84
C GLY A 187 15.37 9.45 -6.79
N VAL A 188 15.83 8.22 -7.04
CA VAL A 188 15.23 7.32 -8.02
C VAL A 188 14.11 6.52 -7.36
N VAL A 189 12.87 6.93 -7.60
CA VAL A 189 11.67 6.18 -7.15
C VAL A 189 11.60 4.84 -7.89
N PRO A 190 11.35 3.71 -7.20
CA PRO A 190 11.28 2.40 -7.82
C PRO A 190 10.26 2.32 -8.96
N ASN A 191 10.66 1.65 -10.03
CA ASN A 191 9.85 1.33 -11.20
C ASN A 191 9.84 -0.19 -11.44
N ALA A 192 9.16 -0.63 -12.51
CA ALA A 192 8.98 -2.05 -12.83
C ALA A 192 10.28 -2.85 -13.03
N ALA A 193 11.40 -2.18 -13.36
CA ALA A 193 12.70 -2.82 -13.51
C ALA A 193 13.62 -2.64 -12.29
N SER A 194 13.13 -2.04 -11.20
CA SER A 194 13.92 -1.80 -9.99
C SER A 194 14.14 -3.06 -9.15
N THR A 195 15.38 -3.31 -8.77
CA THR A 195 15.71 -4.11 -7.58
C THR A 195 15.62 -3.18 -6.37
N VAL A 196 14.66 -3.42 -5.49
CA VAL A 196 14.41 -2.57 -4.32
C VAL A 196 15.10 -3.13 -3.09
N ILE A 197 15.83 -2.27 -2.37
CA ILE A 197 16.51 -2.63 -1.12
C ILE A 197 16.02 -1.70 -0.01
N ILE A 198 15.47 -2.28 1.05
CA ILE A 198 15.11 -1.57 2.29
C ILE A 198 16.15 -1.95 3.35
N PRO A 199 17.19 -1.14 3.59
CA PRO A 199 18.27 -1.52 4.50
C PRO A 199 17.82 -1.47 5.97
N ALA A 200 18.61 -2.11 6.85
CA ALA A 200 18.35 -2.09 8.28
C ALA A 200 18.31 -0.66 8.83
N GLY A 201 17.36 -0.39 9.73
CA GLY A 201 17.12 0.95 10.28
C GLY A 201 16.18 1.83 9.44
N SER A 202 16.01 1.55 8.14
CA SER A 202 15.06 2.27 7.29
C SER A 202 13.62 1.86 7.54
N ILE A 203 12.69 2.83 7.47
CA ILE A 203 11.25 2.59 7.53
C ILE A 203 10.61 3.19 6.27
N VAL A 204 10.10 2.33 5.39
CA VAL A 204 9.41 2.74 4.16
C VAL A 204 7.93 2.41 4.25
N THR A 205 7.11 3.42 3.93
CA THR A 205 5.65 3.28 3.90
C THR A 205 5.17 3.28 2.45
N VAL A 206 4.58 2.19 1.99
CA VAL A 206 3.97 2.05 0.66
C VAL A 206 2.69 2.86 0.61
N ASP A 207 2.67 3.89 -0.23
CA ASP A 207 1.58 4.84 -0.38
C ASP A 207 0.91 4.85 -1.75
N GLN A 208 1.37 3.97 -2.65
CA GLN A 208 0.83 3.76 -3.99
C GLN A 208 0.97 2.29 -4.40
N ILE A 209 0.21 1.86 -5.41
CA ILE A 209 0.40 0.54 -6.03
C ILE A 209 1.82 0.44 -6.60
N THR A 210 2.49 -0.69 -6.38
CA THR A 210 3.88 -0.88 -6.81
C THR A 210 4.03 -2.07 -7.76
N ASN A 211 4.93 -1.91 -8.72
CA ASN A 211 5.42 -2.97 -9.60
C ASN A 211 6.94 -2.83 -9.68
N ILE A 212 7.68 -3.89 -9.32
CA ILE A 212 9.14 -3.88 -9.22
C ILE A 212 9.73 -5.24 -9.64
N ALA A 213 11.02 -5.26 -9.96
CA ALA A 213 11.70 -6.48 -10.40
C ALA A 213 12.00 -7.42 -9.23
N SER A 214 12.53 -6.92 -8.11
CA SER A 214 12.83 -7.73 -6.93
C SER A 214 12.79 -6.89 -5.66
N LEU A 215 12.65 -7.54 -4.50
CA LEU A 215 12.55 -6.88 -3.21
C LEU A 215 13.43 -7.56 -2.16
N ASP A 216 14.29 -6.78 -1.52
CA ASP A 216 15.09 -7.14 -0.35
C ASP A 216 14.73 -6.24 0.84
N VAL A 217 14.37 -6.82 1.98
CA VAL A 217 13.96 -6.07 3.18
C VAL A 217 14.79 -6.49 4.40
N SER A 218 15.66 -5.60 4.85
CA SER A 218 16.36 -5.66 6.14
C SER A 218 15.84 -4.64 7.17
N GLY A 219 15.14 -3.59 6.71
CA GLY A 219 14.46 -2.59 7.53
C GLY A 219 12.99 -2.92 7.78
N ILE A 220 12.13 -1.90 7.84
CA ILE A 220 10.67 -2.04 7.96
C ILE A 220 10.01 -1.60 6.67
N LEU A 221 9.23 -2.48 6.07
CA LEU A 221 8.33 -2.16 4.96
C LEU A 221 6.87 -2.32 5.43
N GLN A 222 6.15 -1.20 5.42
CA GLN A 222 4.78 -1.06 5.93
C GLN A 222 3.89 -0.29 4.93
N TRP A 223 2.59 -0.19 5.20
CA TRP A 223 1.61 0.44 4.30
C TRP A 223 0.90 1.63 4.91
N ASN A 224 0.42 2.54 4.06
CA ASN A 224 -0.45 3.62 4.49
C ASN A 224 -1.89 3.12 4.76
N THR A 225 -2.86 4.03 4.80
CA THR A 225 -4.28 3.73 5.01
C THR A 225 -4.95 3.04 3.82
N THR A 226 -4.30 3.01 2.65
CA THR A 226 -4.86 2.53 1.39
C THR A 226 -4.31 1.14 1.06
N SER A 227 -5.17 0.24 0.57
CA SER A 227 -4.80 -1.12 0.19
C SER A 227 -4.01 -1.17 -1.12
N ASN A 228 -2.79 -0.63 -1.11
CA ASN A 228 -1.90 -0.56 -2.25
C ASN A 228 -1.26 -1.92 -2.53
N ALA A 229 -1.71 -2.61 -3.58
CA ALA A 229 -1.12 -3.88 -4.01
C ALA A 229 0.35 -3.72 -4.39
N MET A 230 1.13 -4.77 -4.16
CA MET A 230 2.53 -4.85 -4.56
C MET A 230 2.75 -6.05 -5.47
N THR A 231 3.35 -5.81 -6.63
CA THR A 231 3.75 -6.86 -7.57
C THR A 231 5.26 -6.86 -7.69
N VAL A 232 5.85 -8.03 -7.47
CA VAL A 232 7.30 -8.26 -7.59
C VAL A 232 7.51 -9.34 -8.62
N LEU A 233 8.17 -9.01 -9.74
CA LEU A 233 8.34 -9.94 -10.87
C LEU A 233 9.26 -11.12 -10.53
N GLY A 234 10.25 -10.88 -9.68
CA GLY A 234 11.20 -11.87 -9.17
C GLY A 234 11.00 -12.15 -7.69
N ASN A 235 12.11 -12.33 -6.98
CA ASN A 235 12.10 -12.78 -5.59
C ASN A 235 11.74 -11.66 -4.61
N ILE A 236 11.06 -12.05 -3.54
CA ILE A 236 10.86 -11.26 -2.33
C ILE A 236 11.67 -11.93 -1.22
N THR A 237 12.64 -11.20 -0.66
CA THR A 237 13.47 -11.68 0.45
C THR A 237 13.32 -10.74 1.63
N ILE A 238 12.84 -11.27 2.76
CA ILE A 238 12.85 -10.57 4.05
C ILE A 238 14.04 -11.11 4.83
N ASN A 239 15.05 -10.28 5.02
CA ASN A 239 16.28 -10.64 5.71
C ASN A 239 16.11 -10.66 7.23
N ALA A 240 17.07 -11.27 7.92
CA ALA A 240 17.09 -11.28 9.38
C ALA A 240 17.04 -9.85 9.94
N GLY A 241 16.17 -9.61 10.91
CA GLY A 241 15.88 -8.27 11.45
C GLY A 241 14.89 -7.43 10.63
N GLY A 242 14.66 -7.79 9.36
CA GLY A 242 13.68 -7.16 8.49
C GLY A 242 12.23 -7.45 8.91
N LYS A 243 11.34 -6.47 8.68
CA LYS A 243 9.90 -6.58 8.96
C LYS A 243 9.08 -6.26 7.72
N PHE A 244 8.21 -7.18 7.35
CA PHE A 244 7.26 -7.02 6.24
C PHE A 244 5.82 -7.05 6.77
N LEU A 245 5.12 -5.92 6.65
CA LEU A 245 3.82 -5.68 7.29
C LEU A 245 2.72 -5.38 6.26
N PRO A 246 2.33 -6.36 5.41
CA PRO A 246 1.44 -6.17 4.27
C PRO A 246 -0.03 -6.01 4.67
N TYR A 247 -0.34 -4.93 5.39
CA TYR A 247 -1.69 -4.53 5.78
C TYR A 247 -1.76 -3.02 6.05
N THR A 248 -2.92 -2.43 5.80
CA THR A 248 -3.14 -0.98 5.95
C THR A 248 -3.06 -0.52 7.39
N THR A 249 -2.79 0.77 7.56
CA THR A 249 -2.95 1.48 8.83
C THR A 249 -4.29 2.19 8.86
N SER A 250 -5.34 1.57 9.43
CA SER A 250 -6.67 2.19 9.48
C SER A 250 -7.28 2.16 10.89
N THR A 251 -7.90 3.29 11.24
CA THR A 251 -8.72 3.45 12.45
C THR A 251 -9.91 2.50 12.36
N GLY A 252 -10.05 1.58 13.31
CA GLY A 252 -11.17 0.63 13.36
C GLY A 252 -10.92 -0.74 12.70
N GLY A 253 -9.69 -1.00 12.23
CA GLY A 253 -9.29 -2.33 11.75
C GLY A 253 -8.41 -2.24 10.52
N THR A 254 -7.42 -3.13 10.39
CA THR A 254 -6.50 -3.18 9.25
C THR A 254 -7.10 -4.00 8.10
N THR A 255 -6.69 -3.70 6.87
CA THR A 255 -7.01 -4.48 5.66
C THR A 255 -5.74 -5.12 5.13
N GLY A 256 -5.76 -6.41 4.77
CA GLY A 256 -4.56 -7.06 4.20
C GLY A 256 -4.16 -6.44 2.86
N ILE A 257 -2.94 -6.67 2.40
CA ILE A 257 -2.47 -6.23 1.08
C ILE A 257 -2.30 -7.43 0.16
N ALA A 258 -2.72 -7.29 -1.09
CA ALA A 258 -2.41 -8.27 -2.13
C ALA A 258 -0.92 -8.14 -2.52
N ILE A 259 -0.17 -9.22 -2.28
CA ILE A 259 1.25 -9.33 -2.62
C ILE A 259 1.39 -10.37 -3.72
N ASN A 260 1.80 -9.95 -4.92
CA ASN A 260 2.06 -10.84 -6.05
C ASN A 260 3.56 -11.11 -6.14
N ALA A 261 3.95 -12.36 -5.92
CA ALA A 261 5.32 -12.84 -6.07
C ALA A 261 5.45 -13.61 -7.39
N GLY A 262 6.29 -13.11 -8.28
CA GLY A 262 6.65 -13.79 -9.53
C GLY A 262 7.82 -14.77 -9.36
N GLY A 263 8.64 -14.59 -8.32
CA GLY A 263 9.70 -15.51 -7.90
C GLY A 263 9.46 -16.12 -6.51
N ASP A 264 10.53 -16.50 -5.82
CA ASP A 264 10.45 -17.04 -4.47
C ASP A 264 10.06 -15.97 -3.45
N PHE A 265 9.35 -16.40 -2.40
CA PHE A 265 9.13 -15.61 -1.20
C PHE A 265 9.91 -16.24 -0.05
N ILE A 266 11.01 -15.60 0.37
CA ILE A 266 11.90 -16.10 1.41
C ILE A 266 11.83 -15.17 2.63
N ASN A 267 11.26 -15.67 3.73
CA ASN A 267 11.20 -14.95 5.00
C ASN A 267 12.26 -15.49 5.97
N ASN A 268 13.33 -14.74 6.17
CA ASN A 268 14.35 -14.96 7.22
C ASN A 268 14.22 -13.95 8.38
N GLY A 269 13.27 -13.03 8.30
CA GLY A 269 13.00 -12.00 9.30
C GLY A 269 11.64 -12.19 9.97
N TYR A 270 10.83 -11.15 9.95
CA TYR A 270 9.47 -11.15 10.49
C TYR A 270 8.46 -10.72 9.42
N CYS A 271 7.43 -11.53 9.20
CA CYS A 271 6.30 -11.22 8.32
C CYS A 271 5.00 -11.30 9.11
N ASN A 272 4.07 -10.39 8.84
CA ASN A 272 2.74 -10.46 9.44
C ASN A 272 1.62 -10.41 8.40
N PHE A 273 1.21 -11.60 7.95
CA PHE A 273 0.04 -11.83 7.10
C PHE A 273 -1.22 -12.24 7.90
N SER A 274 -1.13 -12.19 9.24
CA SER A 274 -2.24 -12.54 10.15
C SER A 274 -3.22 -11.38 10.36
N ALA A 275 -2.75 -10.14 10.19
CA ALA A 275 -3.57 -8.92 10.22
C ALA A 275 -4.47 -8.80 8.96
N GLY A 276 -5.42 -7.86 8.95
CA GLY A 276 -6.25 -7.61 7.76
C GLY A 276 -7.64 -8.25 7.74
N ALA A 277 -8.40 -8.19 8.84
CA ALA A 277 -9.64 -8.98 9.00
C ALA A 277 -10.80 -8.60 8.05
N SER A 278 -10.81 -7.39 7.48
CA SER A 278 -11.95 -6.91 6.68
C SER A 278 -12.01 -7.43 5.24
N VAL A 279 -10.88 -7.85 4.66
CA VAL A 279 -10.80 -8.38 3.29
C VAL A 279 -9.73 -9.46 3.22
N ILE A 280 -10.08 -10.60 2.61
CA ILE A 280 -9.11 -11.66 2.32
C ILE A 280 -8.22 -11.16 1.18
N ASN A 281 -6.96 -10.89 1.49
CA ASN A 281 -5.96 -10.53 0.50
C ASN A 281 -4.84 -11.56 0.51
N PHE A 282 -4.36 -11.88 -0.68
CA PHE A 282 -3.50 -13.03 -0.92
C PHE A 282 -2.02 -12.64 -0.92
N LEU A 283 -1.19 -13.52 -0.35
CA LEU A 283 0.13 -13.76 -0.92
C LEU A 283 -0.06 -14.69 -2.12
N ASN A 284 0.17 -14.16 -3.32
CA ASN A 284 -0.12 -14.80 -4.60
C ASN A 284 1.17 -15.17 -5.32
N PHE A 285 1.37 -16.46 -5.54
CA PHE A 285 2.46 -17.01 -6.35
C PHE A 285 2.00 -17.11 -7.80
N ASN A 286 2.40 -16.14 -8.62
CA ASN A 286 1.95 -15.98 -9.99
C ASN A 286 3.08 -15.92 -11.00
N GLY A 287 4.21 -16.58 -10.71
CA GLY A 287 5.43 -16.54 -11.52
C GLY A 287 5.19 -16.78 -12.99
N SER A 288 4.41 -17.80 -13.34
CA SER A 288 4.10 -18.11 -14.76
C SER A 288 3.19 -17.10 -15.46
N GLN A 289 2.53 -16.20 -14.73
CA GLN A 289 1.69 -15.13 -15.26
C GLN A 289 2.44 -13.79 -15.38
N GLN A 290 3.68 -13.71 -14.89
CA GLN A 290 4.52 -12.52 -15.01
C GLN A 290 5.37 -12.57 -16.28
N VAL A 291 5.60 -11.41 -16.91
CA VAL A 291 6.49 -11.28 -18.08
C VAL A 291 7.92 -11.62 -17.65
N GLY A 292 8.50 -12.69 -18.21
CA GLY A 292 9.79 -13.26 -17.77
C GLY A 292 9.69 -14.38 -16.73
N GLY A 293 8.49 -14.94 -16.53
CA GLY A 293 8.10 -15.80 -15.41
C GLY A 293 8.88 -17.10 -15.16
N SER A 294 9.01 -17.44 -13.87
CA SER A 294 9.46 -18.74 -13.37
C SER A 294 8.28 -19.69 -13.16
N LEU A 295 8.43 -20.94 -13.59
CA LEU A 295 7.43 -21.99 -13.40
C LEU A 295 7.39 -22.49 -11.95
N ASN A 296 8.53 -22.59 -11.29
CA ASN A 296 8.63 -23.07 -9.91
C ASN A 296 8.88 -21.92 -8.94
N GLN A 297 8.30 -22.01 -7.74
CA GLN A 297 8.43 -21.00 -6.69
C GLN A 297 8.49 -21.66 -5.31
N THR A 298 9.08 -20.96 -4.34
CA THR A 298 9.20 -21.41 -2.96
C THR A 298 8.63 -20.37 -2.01
N LEU A 299 7.77 -20.80 -1.09
CA LEU A 299 7.47 -20.08 0.15
C LEU A 299 8.38 -20.65 1.24
N GLY A 300 9.44 -19.95 1.61
CA GLY A 300 10.50 -20.51 2.45
C GLY A 300 11.10 -19.52 3.45
N GLY A 301 12.21 -19.95 4.05
CA GLY A 301 13.03 -19.15 4.97
C GLY A 301 12.92 -19.58 6.43
N SER A 302 13.84 -19.05 7.24
CA SER A 302 14.02 -19.39 8.66
C SER A 302 13.32 -18.45 9.65
N GLY A 303 12.66 -17.41 9.13
CA GLY A 303 12.03 -16.34 9.91
C GLY A 303 10.68 -16.74 10.50
N VAL A 304 10.06 -15.75 11.14
CA VAL A 304 8.77 -15.89 11.82
C VAL A 304 7.67 -15.28 10.96
N PHE A 305 6.60 -16.03 10.78
CA PHE A 305 5.30 -15.50 10.40
C PHE A 305 4.48 -15.30 11.68
N GLU A 306 3.97 -14.09 11.89
CA GLU A 306 3.06 -13.79 13.00
C GLU A 306 1.85 -14.71 12.96
N GLY A 307 1.41 -15.21 14.13
CA GLY A 307 0.41 -16.27 14.15
C GLY A 307 -0.16 -16.54 15.54
N ASN A 308 -0.40 -17.80 15.89
CA ASN A 308 -1.04 -18.20 17.15
C ASN A 308 -0.06 -18.46 18.31
N GLY A 309 1.21 -18.05 18.16
CA GLY A 309 2.29 -18.30 19.11
C GLY A 309 3.03 -19.62 18.88
N VAL A 310 2.52 -20.49 18.00
CA VAL A 310 3.17 -21.75 17.60
C VAL A 310 3.40 -21.77 16.09
N LYS A 311 2.32 -21.68 15.31
CA LYS A 311 2.34 -21.65 13.85
C LYS A 311 2.12 -20.24 13.34
N GLY A 312 2.71 -19.94 12.19
CA GLY A 312 2.48 -18.68 11.49
C GLY A 312 1.12 -18.67 10.81
N ILE A 313 0.46 -17.51 10.73
CA ILE A 313 -0.82 -17.37 10.05
C ILE A 313 -0.66 -16.54 8.78
N ILE A 314 -1.15 -17.06 7.66
CA ILE A 314 -1.33 -16.33 6.41
C ILE A 314 -2.81 -16.40 6.04
N ARG A 315 -3.53 -15.28 6.00
CA ARG A 315 -4.98 -15.29 5.75
C ARG A 315 -5.37 -15.91 4.41
N GLY A 316 -4.68 -15.50 3.35
CA GLY A 316 -4.94 -15.92 1.97
C GLY A 316 -3.67 -16.38 1.27
N LEU A 317 -3.69 -17.58 0.69
CA LEU A 317 -2.64 -18.05 -0.22
C LEU A 317 -3.21 -18.33 -1.61
N ALA A 318 -2.57 -17.79 -2.65
CA ALA A 318 -2.95 -18.09 -4.02
C ALA A 318 -1.75 -18.68 -4.78
N PHE A 319 -2.04 -19.67 -5.62
CA PHE A 319 -1.09 -20.38 -6.45
C PHE A 319 -1.62 -20.41 -7.88
N GLN A 320 -1.06 -19.54 -8.72
CA GLN A 320 -1.43 -19.31 -10.11
C GLN A 320 -0.29 -19.63 -11.08
N THR A 321 0.90 -19.96 -10.57
CA THR A 321 2.00 -20.47 -11.39
C THR A 321 1.68 -21.86 -11.94
N THR A 322 2.20 -22.21 -13.12
CA THR A 322 1.95 -23.51 -13.77
C THR A 322 2.97 -24.59 -13.39
N GLY A 323 4.10 -24.25 -12.77
CA GLY A 323 5.02 -25.23 -12.20
C GLY A 323 4.72 -25.54 -10.74
N THR A 324 5.76 -25.90 -9.99
CA THR A 324 5.63 -26.33 -8.59
C THR A 324 5.91 -25.20 -7.61
N CYS A 325 4.92 -24.89 -6.78
CA CYS A 325 5.10 -24.12 -5.54
C CYS A 325 5.45 -25.07 -4.39
N THR A 326 6.53 -24.81 -3.67
CA THR A 326 6.91 -25.59 -2.48
C THR A 326 6.86 -24.73 -1.23
N ILE A 327 6.18 -25.22 -0.18
CA ILE A 327 6.25 -24.62 1.16
C ILE A 327 7.41 -25.27 1.90
N ASN A 328 8.43 -24.47 2.22
CA ASN A 328 9.63 -24.89 2.92
C ASN A 328 10.05 -23.91 4.02
N THR A 329 9.08 -23.30 4.70
CA THR A 329 9.31 -22.45 5.87
C THR A 329 9.82 -23.27 7.06
N ALA A 330 10.68 -22.70 7.92
CA ALA A 330 11.08 -23.40 9.16
C ALA A 330 9.89 -23.56 10.12
N GLN A 331 8.99 -22.58 10.14
CA GLN A 331 7.75 -22.58 10.90
C GLN A 331 6.60 -23.20 10.10
N ASP A 332 5.79 -24.05 10.73
CA ASP A 332 4.52 -24.50 10.17
C ASP A 332 3.55 -23.34 9.97
N LEU A 333 2.70 -23.44 8.95
CA LEU A 333 1.77 -22.39 8.54
C LEU A 333 0.32 -22.82 8.71
N ILE A 334 -0.50 -21.84 9.07
CA ILE A 334 -1.95 -21.90 9.08
C ILE A 334 -2.49 -20.94 8.02
N VAL A 335 -3.43 -21.42 7.21
CA VAL A 335 -4.32 -20.57 6.44
C VAL A 335 -5.71 -20.59 7.09
N ASN A 336 -6.20 -19.42 7.48
CA ASN A 336 -7.44 -19.29 8.24
C ASN A 336 -8.59 -18.61 7.49
N ALA A 337 -8.42 -18.31 6.19
CA ALA A 337 -9.50 -17.73 5.39
C ALA A 337 -9.60 -18.33 3.98
N GLU A 338 -8.53 -18.35 3.19
CA GLU A 338 -8.65 -18.83 1.79
C GLU A 338 -7.37 -19.38 1.18
N ILE A 339 -7.53 -20.46 0.41
CA ILE A 339 -6.56 -20.91 -0.59
C ILE A 339 -7.19 -20.91 -1.98
N ALA A 340 -6.54 -20.23 -2.92
CA ALA A 340 -6.90 -20.23 -4.34
C ALA A 340 -5.80 -20.90 -5.17
N HIS A 341 -6.00 -22.16 -5.54
CA HIS A 341 -5.04 -22.95 -6.31
C HIS A 341 -5.58 -23.26 -7.70
N THR A 342 -5.28 -22.38 -8.66
CA THR A 342 -5.87 -22.45 -10.00
C THR A 342 -4.98 -23.16 -11.02
N ASN A 343 -3.66 -23.22 -10.78
CA ASN A 343 -2.68 -23.74 -11.74
C ASN A 343 -1.55 -24.48 -11.01
N GLY A 344 -0.86 -25.37 -11.72
CA GLY A 344 0.40 -25.97 -11.27
C GLY A 344 0.27 -26.98 -10.13
N THR A 345 1.37 -27.20 -9.42
CA THR A 345 1.45 -28.13 -8.29
C THR A 345 1.81 -27.38 -7.02
N LEU A 346 1.14 -27.68 -5.91
CA LEU A 346 1.54 -27.24 -4.57
C LEU A 346 2.10 -28.44 -3.79
N ASN A 347 3.35 -28.33 -3.35
CA ASN A 347 3.95 -29.20 -2.35
C ASN A 347 3.95 -28.50 -1.00
N THR A 348 3.11 -28.94 -0.08
CA THR A 348 2.99 -28.35 1.26
C THR A 348 4.12 -28.78 2.20
N ASN A 349 4.85 -29.84 1.85
CA ASN A 349 5.86 -30.48 2.69
C ASN A 349 5.36 -30.82 4.11
N GLY A 350 4.05 -31.09 4.26
CA GLY A 350 3.41 -31.33 5.57
C GLY A 350 3.25 -30.10 6.46
N LYS A 351 3.62 -28.91 5.98
CA LYS A 351 3.69 -27.68 6.81
C LYS A 351 2.42 -26.84 6.80
N LEU A 352 1.40 -27.23 6.03
CA LEU A 352 0.20 -26.42 5.82
C LEU A 352 -1.02 -26.99 6.56
N THR A 353 -1.57 -26.17 7.44
CA THR A 353 -2.85 -26.41 8.13
C THR A 353 -3.89 -25.40 7.63
N LEU A 354 -5.10 -25.86 7.34
CA LEU A 354 -6.27 -25.00 7.11
C LEU A 354 -7.04 -24.96 8.42
N ASP A 355 -7.15 -23.79 9.04
CA ASP A 355 -7.79 -23.65 10.35
C ASP A 355 -8.48 -22.30 10.51
N ASN A 356 -9.82 -22.28 10.40
CA ASN A 356 -10.62 -21.06 10.56
C ASN A 356 -10.72 -20.60 12.02
N THR A 357 -10.41 -21.47 12.98
CA THR A 357 -10.43 -21.19 14.42
C THR A 357 -9.16 -20.51 14.88
N ALA A 358 -8.09 -20.61 14.09
CA ALA A 358 -6.80 -20.03 14.42
C ALA A 358 -6.83 -18.50 14.40
N GLN A 359 -6.36 -17.92 15.50
CA GLN A 359 -6.31 -16.48 15.72
C GLN A 359 -4.93 -16.06 16.23
N CYS A 360 -4.52 -14.84 15.87
CA CYS A 360 -3.46 -14.14 16.59
C CYS A 360 -4.13 -13.41 17.76
N TYR A 361 -4.29 -14.09 18.90
CA TYR A 361 -4.97 -13.53 20.08
C TYR A 361 -4.24 -13.90 21.37
N GLY A 362 -4.39 -13.05 22.41
CA GLY A 362 -3.76 -13.25 23.71
C GLY A 362 -2.24 -13.05 23.74
N GLN A 363 -1.67 -12.46 22.70
CA GLN A 363 -0.24 -12.24 22.54
C GLN A 363 0.15 -10.78 22.80
N PRO A 364 1.45 -10.50 23.06
CA PRO A 364 1.93 -9.14 23.28
C PRO A 364 1.51 -8.17 22.18
N ILE A 365 1.54 -8.60 20.91
CA ILE A 365 1.15 -7.79 19.75
C ILE A 365 -0.30 -7.28 19.80
N ASN A 366 -1.18 -7.97 20.55
CA ASN A 366 -2.58 -7.60 20.69
C ASN A 366 -2.81 -6.47 21.71
N THR A 367 -1.81 -6.17 22.54
CA THR A 367 -1.92 -5.19 23.63
C THR A 367 -0.88 -4.08 23.56
N GLN A 368 -0.20 -3.96 22.42
CA GLN A 368 0.85 -2.96 22.17
C GLN A 368 0.65 -2.28 20.83
N VAL A 369 1.32 -1.14 20.63
CA VAL A 369 1.43 -0.53 19.30
C VAL A 369 2.43 -1.34 18.48
N SER A 370 1.94 -1.96 17.40
CA SER A 370 2.73 -2.86 16.56
C SER A 370 3.72 -2.10 15.66
N HIS A 371 3.27 -0.99 15.07
CA HIS A 371 4.04 -0.07 14.23
C HIS A 371 3.25 1.24 14.08
N VAL A 372 3.89 2.25 13.48
CA VAL A 372 3.29 3.56 13.22
C VAL A 372 3.64 3.99 11.80
N ALA A 373 2.63 4.22 10.96
CA ALA A 373 2.84 4.64 9.59
C ALA A 373 2.66 6.14 9.42
N VAL A 374 3.66 6.80 8.83
CA VAL A 374 3.51 8.18 8.34
C VAL A 374 2.69 8.13 7.06
N THR A 375 1.57 8.84 7.04
CA THR A 375 0.65 8.92 5.90
C THR A 375 0.80 10.24 5.14
N ASN A 376 1.39 11.25 5.77
CA ASN A 376 1.84 12.50 5.16
C ASN A 376 3.11 12.96 5.88
N MET A 377 4.18 13.27 5.14
CA MET A 377 5.47 13.69 5.72
C MET A 377 5.52 15.17 6.11
N GLY A 378 4.44 15.91 5.86
CA GLY A 378 4.43 17.36 5.98
C GLY A 378 5.25 18.01 4.87
N ALA A 379 5.38 19.33 4.93
CA ALA A 379 6.14 20.10 3.96
C ALA A 379 6.65 21.41 4.57
N THR A 380 7.84 21.84 4.13
CA THR A 380 8.43 23.14 4.46
C THR A 380 8.48 23.45 5.95
N LEU A 381 8.73 22.43 6.79
CA LEU A 381 8.83 22.58 8.23
C LEU A 381 10.11 23.34 8.59
N SER A 382 9.95 24.54 9.17
CA SER A 382 11.07 25.39 9.54
C SER A 382 11.88 24.87 10.74
N ALA A 383 11.36 23.86 11.46
CA ALA A 383 11.99 23.21 12.59
C ALA A 383 11.41 21.80 12.78
N ALA A 384 12.13 20.94 13.51
CA ALA A 384 11.66 19.60 13.85
C ALA A 384 10.33 19.69 14.63
N PRO A 385 9.24 19.02 14.17
CA PRO A 385 8.02 18.94 14.93
C PRO A 385 8.18 17.96 16.10
N VAL A 386 7.32 18.10 17.10
CA VAL A 386 7.17 17.15 18.19
C VAL A 386 5.90 16.33 18.02
N VAL A 387 5.84 15.19 18.69
CA VAL A 387 4.68 14.31 18.68
C VAL A 387 4.26 13.99 20.11
N CYS A 388 2.97 13.93 20.35
CA CYS A 388 2.36 13.48 21.59
C CYS A 388 0.98 12.93 21.27
N GLY A 389 0.36 12.19 22.18
CA GLY A 389 -0.94 11.61 21.90
C GLY A 389 -2.08 12.63 21.77
N VAL A 390 -1.85 13.87 22.19
CA VAL A 390 -2.71 15.03 21.94
C VAL A 390 -1.84 16.22 21.56
N ALA A 391 -2.35 17.17 20.78
CA ALA A 391 -1.61 18.38 20.39
C ALA A 391 -1.05 19.12 21.62
N VAL A 392 0.18 19.61 21.50
CA VAL A 392 0.93 20.33 22.55
C VAL A 392 1.43 21.66 22.01
N THR A 393 1.69 22.63 22.89
CA THR A 393 2.20 23.95 22.52
C THR A 393 3.57 24.18 23.18
N PRO A 394 4.59 24.68 22.47
CA PRO A 394 5.87 25.00 23.10
C PRO A 394 5.68 26.10 24.15
N TYR A 395 6.34 25.96 25.29
CA TYR A 395 6.43 27.04 26.28
C TYR A 395 7.03 28.29 25.63
N SER A 396 6.44 29.45 25.95
CA SER A 396 6.91 30.77 25.50
C SER A 396 6.88 31.78 26.65
N ASN A 397 8.01 32.45 26.90
CA ASN A 397 8.04 33.56 27.86
C ASN A 397 7.10 34.68 27.39
N GLY A 398 6.22 35.16 28.27
CA GLY A 398 5.17 36.13 27.98
C GLY A 398 3.95 35.55 27.27
N GLY A 399 3.93 34.25 26.94
CA GLY A 399 2.81 33.60 26.29
C GLY A 399 1.61 33.38 27.21
N VAL A 400 0.40 33.45 26.66
CA VAL A 400 -0.83 33.15 27.39
C VAL A 400 -1.02 31.63 27.48
N ALA A 401 -1.15 31.14 28.72
CA ALA A 401 -1.47 29.77 29.05
C ALA A 401 -2.98 29.61 29.25
N ASN A 402 -3.61 28.74 28.47
CA ASN A 402 -5.05 28.46 28.57
C ASN A 402 -5.30 27.18 29.39
N LEU A 403 -6.35 27.19 30.20
CA LEU A 403 -6.82 26.02 30.96
C LEU A 403 -7.07 24.83 30.01
N GLY A 404 -6.59 23.65 30.36
CA GLY A 404 -6.77 22.41 29.59
C GLY A 404 -5.81 22.23 28.40
N THR A 405 -5.03 23.26 28.05
CA THR A 405 -3.99 23.15 27.03
C THR A 405 -2.76 22.44 27.59
N ARG A 406 -2.12 21.62 26.74
CA ARG A 406 -0.86 20.96 27.06
C ARG A 406 0.29 21.80 26.53
N TYR A 407 1.25 22.11 27.40
CA TYR A 407 2.47 22.81 27.05
C TYR A 407 3.66 21.87 27.19
N PHE A 408 4.75 22.13 26.47
CA PHE A 408 6.00 21.38 26.66
C PHE A 408 7.22 22.29 26.75
N PHE A 409 8.21 21.81 27.49
CA PHE A 409 9.55 22.40 27.56
C PHE A 409 10.57 21.27 27.74
N GLY A 410 11.63 21.29 26.93
CA GLY A 410 12.49 20.12 26.76
C GLY A 410 11.65 18.92 26.31
N ASN A 411 11.77 17.80 27.03
CA ASN A 411 10.99 16.59 26.75
C ASN A 411 9.71 16.47 27.60
N ASN A 412 9.49 17.36 28.57
CA ASN A 412 8.39 17.25 29.53
C ASN A 412 7.13 17.92 28.99
N VAL A 413 5.98 17.28 29.23
CA VAL A 413 4.65 17.77 28.87
C VAL A 413 3.86 18.06 30.14
N TYR A 414 3.20 19.21 30.11
CA TYR A 414 2.50 19.82 31.23
C TYR A 414 1.06 20.12 30.83
N LEU A 415 0.10 19.80 31.70
CA LEU A 415 -1.28 20.24 31.55
C LEU A 415 -1.49 21.54 32.34
N CYS A 416 -2.03 22.56 31.70
CA CYS A 416 -2.44 23.79 32.36
C CYS A 416 -3.72 23.57 33.15
N THR A 417 -3.66 23.68 34.47
CA THR A 417 -4.78 23.46 35.41
C THR A 417 -5.44 24.75 35.88
N ALA A 418 -4.78 25.89 35.67
CA ALA A 418 -5.37 27.23 35.74
C ALA A 418 -4.58 28.17 34.82
N GLY A 419 -5.30 28.93 33.99
CA GLY A 419 -4.69 29.83 33.00
C GLY A 419 -3.88 30.97 33.60
N GLY A 420 -3.06 31.63 32.79
CA GLY A 420 -2.20 32.73 33.20
C GLY A 420 -1.24 33.15 32.10
N THR A 421 -0.23 33.95 32.43
CA THR A 421 0.83 34.34 31.49
C THR A 421 2.13 33.70 31.94
N PHE A 422 2.83 33.04 31.02
CA PHE A 422 4.15 32.48 31.29
C PHE A 422 5.17 33.58 31.58
N ASN A 423 5.98 33.38 32.62
CA ASN A 423 7.11 34.24 32.95
C ASN A 423 8.42 33.68 32.37
N ALA A 424 9.56 34.31 32.69
CA ALA A 424 10.88 33.92 32.18
C ALA A 424 11.43 32.61 32.78
N THR A 425 10.75 31.97 33.73
CA THR A 425 11.14 30.70 34.35
C THR A 425 10.42 29.54 33.65
N PRO A 426 11.11 28.76 32.79
CA PRO A 426 10.48 27.65 32.09
C PRO A 426 10.02 26.55 33.06
N PRO A 427 8.96 25.80 32.72
CA PRO A 427 8.52 24.69 33.55
C PRO A 427 9.52 23.53 33.49
N THR A 428 10.00 23.08 34.64
CA THR A 428 10.98 21.98 34.76
C THR A 428 10.55 20.83 35.67
N SER A 429 9.50 21.01 36.47
CA SER A 429 9.03 19.99 37.41
C SER A 429 8.61 18.71 36.68
N ASN A 430 9.15 17.56 37.07
CA ASN A 430 8.69 16.25 36.61
C ASN A 430 8.05 15.44 37.74
N THR A 431 7.73 16.09 38.86
CA THR A 431 7.16 15.43 40.04
C THR A 431 5.68 15.09 39.80
N PRO A 432 5.31 13.80 39.82
CA PRO A 432 3.91 13.40 39.65
C PRO A 432 2.99 14.03 40.72
N ASN A 433 1.74 14.30 40.36
CA ASN A 433 0.69 14.85 41.22
C ASN A 433 0.98 16.22 41.88
N THR A 434 2.06 16.89 41.48
CA THR A 434 2.44 18.18 42.07
C THR A 434 2.07 19.31 41.11
N VAL A 435 1.05 20.09 41.48
CA VAL A 435 0.71 21.34 40.78
C VAL A 435 1.69 22.42 41.20
N PHE A 436 2.22 23.18 40.24
CA PHE A 436 3.18 24.25 40.50
C PHE A 436 2.83 25.52 39.69
N THR A 437 3.26 26.67 40.20
CA THR A 437 2.98 28.00 39.63
C THR A 437 4.24 28.82 39.34
N THR A 438 5.43 28.22 39.50
CA THR A 438 6.72 28.91 39.35
C THR A 438 6.93 29.55 37.98
N SER A 439 6.25 29.04 36.95
CA SER A 439 6.31 29.55 35.57
C SER A 439 5.24 30.60 35.25
N GLY A 440 4.38 30.98 36.20
CA GLY A 440 3.24 31.89 36.00
C GLY A 440 1.88 31.18 36.14
N PRO A 441 1.42 30.40 35.14
CA PRO A 441 0.19 29.62 35.25
C PRO A 441 0.33 28.42 36.19
N SER A 442 -0.80 27.81 36.57
CA SER A 442 -0.78 26.54 37.31
C SER A 442 -0.61 25.38 36.34
N LEU A 443 0.45 24.59 36.53
CA LEU A 443 0.81 23.47 35.68
C LEU A 443 0.92 22.17 36.45
N LEU A 444 0.63 21.06 35.78
CA LEU A 444 0.82 19.70 36.25
C LEU A 444 1.64 18.91 35.24
N TYR A 445 2.71 18.25 35.67
CA TYR A 445 3.44 17.30 34.81
C TYR A 445 2.56 16.09 34.48
N ILE A 446 2.45 15.75 33.19
CA ILE A 446 1.61 14.64 32.71
C ILE A 446 2.38 13.57 31.93
N GLY A 447 3.65 13.77 31.61
CA GLY A 447 4.48 12.78 30.91
C GLY A 447 5.50 13.44 29.99
N THR A 448 6.01 12.66 29.04
CA THR A 448 7.00 13.15 28.07
C THR A 448 6.43 13.23 26.65
N LEU A 449 7.08 14.03 25.79
CA LEU A 449 6.86 13.95 24.35
C LEU A 449 7.08 12.51 23.87
N GLY A 450 6.44 12.16 22.76
CA GLY A 450 6.42 10.82 22.20
C GLY A 450 5.35 9.89 22.77
N THR A 451 4.79 10.18 23.96
CA THR A 451 3.78 9.34 24.62
C THR A 451 2.47 9.34 23.83
N LEU A 452 1.95 8.16 23.48
CA LEU A 452 0.74 8.00 22.70
C LEU A 452 -0.51 7.84 23.58
N GLY A 453 -1.67 8.20 23.03
CA GLY A 453 -2.96 8.13 23.70
C GLY A 453 -3.42 9.49 24.28
N THR A 454 -4.63 9.54 24.80
CA THR A 454 -5.14 10.78 25.42
C THR A 454 -4.64 10.87 26.87
N ASN A 455 -4.22 12.05 27.34
CA ASN A 455 -3.83 12.20 28.74
C ASN A 455 -5.06 12.15 29.66
N VAL A 456 -4.88 11.75 30.92
CA VAL A 456 -5.95 11.88 31.93
C VAL A 456 -6.35 13.36 32.03
N PRO A 457 -7.65 13.71 31.90
CA PRO A 457 -8.08 15.10 31.99
C PRO A 457 -8.13 15.55 33.45
N TYR A 458 -7.75 16.80 33.71
CA TYR A 458 -7.75 17.37 35.06
C TYR A 458 -9.13 17.92 35.43
N ASN A 459 -9.67 17.47 36.56
CA ASN A 459 -10.96 17.87 37.11
C ASN A 459 -12.10 17.90 36.07
N SER A 460 -12.10 16.94 35.16
CA SER A 460 -13.10 16.80 34.11
C SER A 460 -13.62 15.37 34.10
N THR A 461 -14.84 15.18 33.58
CA THR A 461 -15.49 13.87 33.48
C THR A 461 -14.62 12.89 32.70
N LEU A 462 -14.47 11.68 33.24
CA LEU A 462 -13.76 10.59 32.60
C LEU A 462 -14.72 9.77 31.70
N GLY A 463 -14.22 9.25 30.60
CA GLY A 463 -14.94 8.26 29.79
C GLY A 463 -14.69 6.85 30.33
N ILE A 464 -15.72 6.17 30.83
CA ILE A 464 -15.60 4.76 31.27
C ILE A 464 -15.10 3.91 30.10
N GLY A 465 -14.12 3.07 30.35
CA GLY A 465 -13.51 2.19 29.35
C GLY A 465 -12.42 2.85 28.51
N THR A 466 -12.32 4.19 28.51
CA THR A 466 -11.31 4.93 27.75
C THR A 466 -9.92 4.75 28.37
N PRO A 467 -8.91 4.33 27.58
CA PRO A 467 -7.52 4.36 28.00
C PRO A 467 -6.97 5.79 28.00
N TYR A 468 -6.32 6.16 29.10
CA TYR A 468 -5.62 7.43 29.28
C TYR A 468 -4.16 7.19 29.63
N PHE A 469 -3.26 8.10 29.26
CA PHE A 469 -1.90 8.11 29.79
C PHE A 469 -1.74 9.11 30.95
N TYR A 470 -0.88 8.76 31.89
CA TYR A 470 -0.28 9.70 32.84
C TYR A 470 1.13 9.24 33.20
N GLY A 471 2.10 10.15 33.10
CA GLY A 471 3.51 9.80 33.13
C GLY A 471 3.84 8.85 31.97
N ASP A 472 4.42 7.71 32.31
CA ASP A 472 4.87 6.70 31.35
C ASP A 472 3.94 5.50 31.24
N ASN A 473 2.71 5.61 31.77
CA ASN A 473 1.78 4.50 31.90
C ASN A 473 0.40 4.81 31.34
N TRP A 474 -0.26 3.77 30.85
CA TRP A 474 -1.68 3.76 30.51
C TRP A 474 -2.56 3.24 31.64
N TYR A 475 -3.74 3.83 31.74
CA TYR A 475 -4.78 3.53 32.71
C TYR A 475 -6.14 3.52 32.04
N GLN A 476 -7.03 2.63 32.44
CA GLN A 476 -8.42 2.66 32.03
C GLN A 476 -9.27 3.29 33.11
N ALA A 477 -10.10 4.28 32.75
CA ALA A 477 -11.10 4.81 33.67
C ALA A 477 -12.22 3.78 33.88
N ILE A 478 -12.55 3.50 35.14
CA ILE A 478 -13.64 2.59 35.55
C ILE A 478 -14.86 3.32 36.12
N ALA A 479 -14.77 4.64 36.28
CA ALA A 479 -15.85 5.52 36.70
C ALA A 479 -15.77 6.84 35.92
N THR A 480 -16.85 7.61 35.92
CA THR A 480 -16.93 8.93 35.24
C THR A 480 -16.46 10.09 36.11
N THR A 481 -16.24 9.86 37.41
CA THR A 481 -15.96 10.90 38.40
C THR A 481 -14.67 11.64 38.08
N ALA A 482 -14.76 12.96 38.00
CA ALA A 482 -13.62 13.85 37.81
C ALA A 482 -12.58 13.67 38.94
N THR A 483 -11.30 13.85 38.60
CA THR A 483 -10.21 13.75 39.56
C THR A 483 -9.20 14.88 39.39
N THR A 484 -8.61 15.32 40.50
CA THR A 484 -7.40 16.16 40.53
C THR A 484 -6.15 15.36 40.93
N THR A 485 -6.33 14.14 41.45
CA THR A 485 -5.25 13.20 41.77
C THR A 485 -5.11 12.19 40.63
N MET A 486 -4.02 12.29 39.90
CA MET A 486 -3.68 11.45 38.75
C MET A 486 -3.15 10.08 39.20
N PRO A 487 -3.44 9.01 38.45
CA PRO A 487 -3.02 7.67 38.83
C PRO A 487 -1.50 7.48 38.66
N THR A 488 -0.84 6.95 39.69
CA THR A 488 0.61 6.63 39.67
C THR A 488 0.92 5.18 40.05
N HIS A 489 -0.11 4.39 40.37
CA HIS A 489 0.04 2.99 40.71
C HIS A 489 0.45 2.17 39.47
N VAL A 490 1.25 1.13 39.66
CA VAL A 490 1.77 0.30 38.56
C VAL A 490 1.16 -1.10 38.53
N ALA A 491 0.08 -1.33 39.29
CA ALA A 491 -0.66 -2.59 39.32
C ALA A 491 -2.07 -2.42 39.90
N GLY A 492 -3.00 -3.24 39.44
CA GLY A 492 -4.34 -3.33 39.99
C GLY A 492 -5.23 -2.12 39.67
N THR A 493 -6.19 -1.88 40.55
CA THR A 493 -7.16 -0.77 40.46
C THR A 493 -7.02 0.09 41.69
N VAL A 494 -6.83 1.41 41.49
CA VAL A 494 -6.77 2.39 42.59
C VAL A 494 -7.64 3.59 42.21
N GLY A 495 -8.58 3.92 43.10
CA GLY A 495 -9.58 4.96 42.84
C GLY A 495 -10.40 4.63 41.59
N ASN A 496 -10.47 5.59 40.66
CA ASN A 496 -11.26 5.47 39.42
C ASN A 496 -10.49 4.87 38.25
N PHE A 497 -9.29 4.33 38.47
CA PHE A 497 -8.40 3.85 37.41
C PHE A 497 -7.92 2.44 37.64
N ARG A 498 -7.91 1.65 36.56
CA ARG A 498 -7.22 0.38 36.46
C ARG A 498 -5.92 0.58 35.69
N TYR A 499 -4.80 0.09 36.23
CA TYR A 499 -3.53 0.06 35.51
C TYR A 499 -3.61 -0.87 34.31
N LEU A 500 -3.17 -0.39 33.14
CA LEU A 500 -3.08 -1.20 31.93
C LEU A 500 -1.65 -1.69 31.69
N GLY A 501 -0.66 -0.79 31.76
CA GLY A 501 0.73 -1.09 31.44
C GLY A 501 1.52 0.16 31.07
N PRO A 502 2.82 0.04 30.73
CA PRO A 502 3.58 1.13 30.16
C PRO A 502 2.93 1.66 28.87
N ALA A 503 2.97 2.97 28.68
CA ALA A 503 2.43 3.63 27.50
C ALA A 503 3.37 3.47 26.30
N ALA A 504 2.79 3.33 25.11
CA ALA A 504 3.57 3.37 23.87
C ALA A 504 4.20 4.75 23.66
N LYS A 505 5.43 4.76 23.15
CA LYS A 505 6.21 5.96 22.86
C LYS A 505 6.87 5.88 21.48
N VAL A 506 6.96 7.05 20.83
CA VAL A 506 7.64 7.20 19.54
C VAL A 506 8.61 8.38 19.54
N SER A 507 9.61 8.33 18.67
CA SER A 507 10.46 9.47 18.31
C SER A 507 10.27 9.86 16.84
N VAL A 508 10.46 11.14 16.54
CA VAL A 508 10.29 11.71 15.20
C VAL A 508 11.57 11.60 14.39
N ASN A 509 11.52 10.94 13.23
CA ASN A 509 12.64 10.90 12.28
C ASN A 509 12.49 12.09 11.31
N PHE A 510 12.85 13.28 11.79
CA PHE A 510 12.84 14.51 11.00
C PHE A 510 14.11 14.62 10.16
N ASP A 511 13.93 14.95 8.87
CA ASP A 511 15.02 15.29 7.99
C ASP A 511 15.03 16.80 7.74
N ALA A 512 16.06 17.46 8.25
CA ALA A 512 16.25 18.91 8.14
C ALA A 512 16.58 19.38 6.72
N VAL A 513 17.11 18.49 5.86
CA VAL A 513 17.43 18.84 4.47
C VAL A 513 16.16 18.94 3.64
N THR A 514 15.29 17.93 3.74
CA THR A 514 14.00 17.95 3.05
C THR A 514 12.91 18.72 3.81
N GLN A 515 13.17 19.08 5.08
CA GLN A 515 12.21 19.74 5.98
C GLN A 515 10.91 18.94 6.13
N THR A 516 11.04 17.62 6.26
CA THR A 516 9.91 16.68 6.37
C THR A 516 10.13 15.63 7.47
N VAL A 517 9.04 15.08 8.00
CA VAL A 517 9.10 13.89 8.87
C VAL A 517 9.00 12.64 8.02
N ARG A 518 10.07 11.84 8.00
CA ARG A 518 10.18 10.67 7.13
C ARG A 518 9.45 9.46 7.72
N SER A 519 9.60 9.25 9.01
CA SER A 519 9.05 8.10 9.72
C SER A 519 8.96 8.38 11.22
N LEU A 520 8.37 7.44 11.96
CA LEU A 520 8.37 7.43 13.42
C LEU A 520 8.99 6.13 13.92
N THR A 521 9.92 6.23 14.86
CA THR A 521 10.50 5.05 15.51
C THR A 521 9.76 4.77 16.80
N ILE A 522 9.27 3.54 16.99
CA ILE A 522 8.74 3.10 18.28
C ILE A 522 9.91 2.95 19.25
N THR A 523 9.92 3.76 20.31
CA THR A 523 10.90 3.66 21.41
C THR A 523 10.38 2.82 22.56
N ASN A 524 9.05 2.69 22.67
CA ASN A 524 8.38 1.72 23.53
C ASN A 524 7.07 1.30 22.86
N ALA A 525 6.84 0.00 22.66
CA ALA A 525 5.58 -0.49 22.09
C ALA A 525 4.38 -0.35 23.06
N GLY A 526 4.67 -0.16 24.35
CA GLY A 526 3.68 -0.20 25.42
C GLY A 526 3.20 -1.62 25.70
N SER A 527 2.28 -1.76 26.65
CA SER A 527 1.58 -3.03 26.89
C SER A 527 0.23 -2.79 27.55
N GLY A 528 -0.63 -3.82 27.54
CA GLY A 528 -1.93 -3.77 28.19
C GLY A 528 -2.96 -2.86 27.53
N TRP A 529 -2.67 -2.32 26.34
CA TRP A 529 -3.66 -1.62 25.54
C TRP A 529 -4.85 -2.53 25.29
N ASN A 530 -6.04 -2.05 25.66
CA ASN A 530 -7.24 -2.88 25.69
C ASN A 530 -8.37 -2.37 24.79
N SER A 531 -8.04 -1.57 23.78
CA SER A 531 -8.97 -1.00 22.81
C SER A 531 -8.62 -1.38 21.38
N ALA A 532 -9.62 -1.65 20.55
CA ALA A 532 -9.44 -1.84 19.10
C ALA A 532 -9.12 -0.53 18.36
N THR A 533 -9.45 0.62 18.96
CA THR A 533 -9.04 1.93 18.44
C THR A 533 -7.59 2.17 18.82
N PRO A 534 -6.71 2.51 17.86
CA PRO A 534 -5.32 2.83 18.17
C PRO A 534 -5.21 4.04 19.12
N PRO A 535 -4.15 4.13 19.95
CA PRO A 535 -3.90 5.32 20.75
C PRO A 535 -3.75 6.55 19.84
N SER A 536 -4.29 7.68 20.30
CA SER A 536 -4.18 8.94 19.56
C SER A 536 -2.73 9.39 19.40
N LEU A 537 -2.47 10.11 18.31
CA LEU A 537 -1.17 10.68 17.95
C LEU A 537 -1.43 12.02 17.24
N ALA A 538 -0.72 13.07 17.67
CA ALA A 538 -0.79 14.39 17.08
C ALA A 538 0.60 15.00 16.97
N PHE A 539 0.88 15.60 15.82
CA PHE A 539 2.06 16.43 15.64
C PHE A 539 1.78 17.86 16.10
N SER A 540 2.83 18.53 16.54
CA SER A 540 2.81 19.95 16.88
C SER A 540 4.14 20.57 16.49
N HIS A 541 4.14 21.87 16.18
CA HIS A 541 5.37 22.59 15.92
C HIS A 541 6.29 22.55 17.15
N GLY A 542 7.56 22.19 16.94
CA GLY A 542 8.51 21.95 18.03
C GLY A 542 9.04 23.24 18.69
N VAL A 543 8.86 24.38 18.04
CA VAL A 543 9.30 25.70 18.54
C VAL A 543 8.26 26.76 18.22
N ILE A 544 8.28 27.86 18.96
CA ILE A 544 7.37 29.00 18.76
C ILE A 544 7.62 29.62 17.39
N GLY A 545 6.56 29.94 16.68
CA GLY A 545 6.65 30.60 15.38
C GLY A 545 7.15 29.71 14.24
N ALA A 546 7.34 28.40 14.48
CA ALA A 546 7.65 27.49 13.39
C ALA A 546 6.51 27.45 12.37
N THR A 547 6.86 27.31 11.11
CA THR A 547 5.93 27.28 9.98
C THR A 547 6.02 25.94 9.25
N GLY A 548 5.20 25.78 8.20
CA GLY A 548 5.12 24.56 7.42
C GLY A 548 3.90 23.70 7.76
N THR A 549 3.62 22.76 6.88
CA THR A 549 2.49 21.83 7.02
C THR A 549 2.92 20.67 7.90
N LEU A 550 2.20 20.44 9.00
CA LEU A 550 2.50 19.33 9.91
C LEU A 550 2.22 17.98 9.24
N PRO A 551 3.01 16.95 9.57
CA PRO A 551 2.81 15.59 9.07
C PRO A 551 1.58 14.92 9.70
N ALA A 552 1.22 13.76 9.16
CA ALA A 552 0.21 12.87 9.70
C ALA A 552 0.76 11.45 9.82
N ALA A 553 0.39 10.75 10.90
CA ALA A 553 0.75 9.37 11.12
C ALA A 553 -0.33 8.62 11.88
N THR A 554 -0.39 7.31 11.67
CA THR A 554 -1.40 6.42 12.25
C THR A 554 -0.73 5.27 12.98
N PRO A 555 -0.88 5.19 14.32
CA PRO A 555 -0.50 4.02 15.09
C PRO A 555 -1.39 2.82 14.74
N VAL A 556 -0.85 1.61 14.88
CA VAL A 556 -1.63 0.39 14.69
C VAL A 556 -1.56 -0.51 15.90
N VAL A 557 -2.72 -0.98 16.32
CA VAL A 557 -2.89 -2.05 17.31
C VAL A 557 -3.62 -3.21 16.64
N LEU A 558 -3.12 -4.42 16.83
CA LEU A 558 -3.74 -5.63 16.28
C LEU A 558 -4.54 -6.33 17.37
N TYR A 559 -5.62 -5.70 17.82
CA TYR A 559 -6.34 -6.11 19.04
C TYR A 559 -6.85 -7.56 19.01
N SER A 560 -7.42 -8.00 17.89
CA SER A 560 -7.81 -9.41 17.69
C SER A 560 -7.99 -9.74 16.20
N PRO A 561 -6.90 -10.06 15.47
CA PRO A 561 -7.02 -10.67 14.15
C PRO A 561 -7.75 -12.02 14.22
N GLN A 562 -9.08 -12.00 14.08
CA GLN A 562 -9.91 -13.21 14.08
C GLN A 562 -9.77 -13.97 12.76
N GLY A 563 -9.88 -15.30 12.79
CA GLY A 563 -9.96 -16.13 11.59
C GLY A 563 -11.22 -15.84 10.77
N GLY A 564 -11.25 -16.35 9.54
CA GLY A 564 -12.48 -16.31 8.75
C GLY A 564 -13.56 -17.18 9.40
N THR A 565 -14.83 -16.97 9.04
CA THR A 565 -15.92 -17.88 9.46
C THR A 565 -15.72 -19.29 8.90
N VAL A 566 -15.05 -19.40 7.75
CA VAL A 566 -14.75 -20.63 7.03
C VAL A 566 -13.37 -20.49 6.36
N VAL A 567 -12.66 -21.60 6.16
CA VAL A 567 -11.54 -21.63 5.19
C VAL A 567 -12.09 -22.06 3.83
N ARG A 568 -12.02 -21.18 2.83
CA ARG A 568 -12.34 -21.54 1.45
C ARG A 568 -11.13 -22.18 0.78
N LEU A 569 -11.35 -23.30 0.09
CA LEU A 569 -10.34 -23.93 -0.74
C LEU A 569 -10.88 -24.01 -2.17
N GLN A 570 -10.34 -23.19 -3.07
CA GLN A 570 -10.59 -23.29 -4.49
C GLN A 570 -9.45 -24.06 -5.16
N LYS A 571 -9.81 -25.06 -5.97
CA LYS A 571 -8.87 -25.87 -6.74
C LYS A 571 -9.39 -26.05 -8.16
N ALA A 572 -8.59 -25.71 -9.18
CA ALA A 572 -8.93 -26.05 -10.56
C ALA A 572 -8.61 -27.52 -10.88
N GLY A 573 -9.29 -28.09 -11.88
CA GLY A 573 -9.06 -29.49 -12.31
C GLY A 573 -7.65 -29.78 -12.81
N VAL A 574 -6.90 -28.74 -13.21
CA VAL A 574 -5.51 -28.85 -13.68
C VAL A 574 -4.46 -28.67 -12.57
N ALA A 575 -4.87 -28.23 -11.38
CA ALA A 575 -3.97 -28.06 -10.25
C ALA A 575 -3.71 -29.40 -9.54
N ALA A 576 -2.61 -29.55 -8.80
CA ALA A 576 -2.28 -30.75 -7.99
C ALA A 576 -1.77 -30.41 -6.59
N PHE A 577 -2.24 -31.08 -5.53
CA PHE A 577 -1.69 -30.93 -4.16
C PHE A 577 -0.85 -32.15 -3.80
N THR A 578 0.29 -31.93 -3.14
CA THR A 578 1.20 -32.96 -2.62
C THR A 578 1.72 -32.55 -1.23
N GLY A 579 2.19 -33.52 -0.43
CA GLY A 579 2.71 -33.26 0.93
C GLY A 579 1.67 -33.26 2.05
N GLY A 580 0.40 -33.55 1.76
CA GLY A 580 -0.70 -33.59 2.73
C GLY A 580 -1.22 -32.20 3.11
N VAL A 581 -2.51 -32.12 3.45
CA VAL A 581 -3.16 -30.89 3.95
C VAL A 581 -3.94 -31.27 5.19
N ILE A 582 -3.64 -30.63 6.32
CA ILE A 582 -4.41 -30.81 7.55
C ILE A 582 -5.57 -29.82 7.52
N ILE A 583 -6.80 -30.30 7.72
CA ILE A 583 -8.00 -29.46 7.79
C ILE A 583 -8.53 -29.54 9.23
N ASN A 584 -8.46 -28.41 9.93
CA ASN A 584 -9.11 -28.21 11.21
C ASN A 584 -10.24 -27.20 11.00
N SER A 585 -11.48 -27.56 11.29
CA SER A 585 -12.58 -26.60 11.26
C SER A 585 -13.54 -26.92 12.39
N ASP A 586 -14.11 -25.88 12.98
CA ASP A 586 -15.20 -26.03 13.94
C ASP A 586 -16.51 -25.37 13.48
N GLN A 587 -16.53 -24.63 12.36
CA GLN A 587 -17.68 -23.85 11.87
C GLN A 587 -18.34 -22.98 12.98
N GLY A 588 -17.60 -22.56 14.00
CA GLY A 588 -18.15 -21.84 15.16
C GLY A 588 -18.91 -22.73 16.16
N ALA A 589 -18.85 -24.06 16.06
CA ALA A 589 -19.47 -25.00 16.99
C ALA A 589 -18.95 -24.82 18.43
N SER A 590 -17.68 -24.45 18.59
CA SER A 590 -17.06 -24.11 19.87
C SER A 590 -17.64 -22.83 20.51
N THR A 591 -18.23 -21.95 19.70
CA THR A 591 -18.92 -20.74 20.17
C THR A 591 -20.43 -20.94 20.36
N ALA A 592 -21.01 -21.94 19.69
CA ALA A 592 -22.46 -22.22 19.71
C ALA A 592 -22.87 -23.24 20.78
N SER A 593 -21.96 -24.10 21.28
CA SER A 593 -22.28 -25.02 22.37
C SER A 593 -21.05 -25.44 23.19
N ALA A 594 -21.26 -25.73 24.48
CA ALA A 594 -20.27 -26.38 25.34
C ALA A 594 -20.26 -27.92 25.19
N GLY A 595 -20.98 -28.47 24.19
CA GLY A 595 -21.09 -29.90 23.96
C GLY A 595 -19.73 -30.50 23.56
N PRO A 596 -19.22 -31.54 24.24
CA PRO A 596 -17.93 -32.15 23.92
C PRO A 596 -17.89 -32.84 22.54
N GLN A 597 -19.04 -32.98 21.85
CA GLN A 597 -19.16 -33.49 20.48
C GLN A 597 -19.43 -32.39 19.44
N ALA A 598 -19.32 -31.11 19.81
CA ALA A 598 -19.47 -29.99 18.90
C ALA A 598 -18.24 -29.89 17.98
N SER A 599 -18.22 -30.71 16.93
CA SER A 599 -17.20 -30.69 15.87
C SER A 599 -17.82 -30.27 14.55
N SER A 600 -17.10 -29.49 13.73
CA SER A 600 -17.38 -29.46 12.30
C SER A 600 -16.39 -30.36 11.55
N GLY A 601 -16.87 -30.96 10.47
CA GLY A 601 -16.05 -31.71 9.53
C GLY A 601 -15.97 -30.96 8.20
N VAL A 602 -15.63 -31.67 7.13
CA VAL A 602 -15.78 -31.13 5.78
C VAL A 602 -17.27 -31.02 5.46
N GLY A 603 -17.83 -29.80 5.52
CA GLY A 603 -19.28 -29.57 5.37
C GLY A 603 -19.85 -29.89 3.98
N SER A 604 -19.03 -29.77 2.93
CA SER A 604 -19.39 -30.18 1.57
C SER A 604 -18.15 -30.35 0.71
N ILE A 605 -18.14 -31.35 -0.17
CA ILE A 605 -17.18 -31.50 -1.27
C ILE A 605 -18.00 -31.52 -2.55
N TYR A 606 -17.77 -30.58 -3.46
CA TYR A 606 -18.50 -30.50 -4.72
C TYR A 606 -17.57 -30.12 -5.86
N THR A 607 -17.86 -30.60 -7.06
CA THR A 607 -17.18 -30.21 -8.30
C THR A 607 -18.11 -29.30 -9.10
N THR A 608 -17.67 -28.11 -9.49
CA THR A 608 -18.48 -27.15 -10.26
C THR A 608 -18.60 -27.49 -11.75
N ASN A 609 -17.77 -28.40 -12.25
CA ASN A 609 -17.81 -28.85 -13.64
C ASN A 609 -17.42 -30.34 -13.70
N GLY A 610 -18.31 -31.21 -13.20
CA GLY A 610 -18.09 -32.66 -13.22
C GLY A 610 -17.72 -33.08 -14.64
N GLY A 611 -16.48 -33.54 -14.82
CA GLY A 611 -15.92 -33.76 -16.15
C GLY A 611 -16.85 -34.59 -17.05
N LEU A 612 -17.06 -34.12 -18.28
CA LEU A 612 -17.76 -34.89 -19.31
C LEU A 612 -16.81 -35.99 -19.81
N ASN A 613 -17.32 -37.22 -20.00
CA ASN A 613 -16.63 -38.38 -20.57
C ASN A 613 -15.59 -39.12 -19.68
N TYR A 614 -15.91 -39.40 -18.41
CA TYR A 614 -15.15 -40.39 -17.67
C TYR A 614 -15.42 -41.81 -18.19
N THR A 615 -14.42 -42.47 -18.77
CA THR A 615 -14.47 -43.92 -19.12
C THR A 615 -14.11 -44.81 -17.93
N VAL A 616 -13.66 -44.22 -16.83
CA VAL A 616 -13.35 -44.86 -15.54
C VAL A 616 -13.64 -43.87 -14.42
N ALA A 617 -14.08 -44.37 -13.25
CA ALA A 617 -14.41 -43.53 -12.10
C ALA A 617 -13.22 -42.65 -11.68
N PRO A 618 -13.39 -41.32 -11.59
CA PRO A 618 -12.31 -40.44 -11.15
C PRO A 618 -11.96 -40.74 -9.68
N GLN A 619 -10.67 -40.98 -9.40
CA GLN A 619 -10.18 -41.11 -8.04
C GLN A 619 -10.00 -39.71 -7.42
N VAL A 620 -10.69 -39.46 -6.30
CA VAL A 620 -10.53 -38.25 -5.49
C VAL A 620 -9.35 -38.45 -4.54
N GLY A 621 -8.23 -37.79 -4.81
CA GLY A 621 -6.93 -37.99 -4.14
C GLY A 621 -6.78 -37.35 -2.74
N PHE A 622 -7.83 -37.35 -1.91
CA PHE A 622 -7.72 -36.99 -0.50
C PHE A 622 -8.69 -37.81 0.34
N SER A 623 -8.23 -38.35 1.47
CA SER A 623 -9.10 -39.01 2.45
C SER A 623 -9.74 -37.95 3.34
N GLY A 624 -11.04 -38.08 3.61
CA GLY A 624 -11.68 -37.31 4.67
C GLY A 624 -11.05 -37.59 6.05
N PRO A 625 -11.37 -36.79 7.08
CA PRO A 625 -10.89 -37.04 8.44
C PRO A 625 -11.29 -38.45 8.89
N THR A 626 -10.33 -39.27 9.30
CA THR A 626 -10.59 -40.65 9.79
C THR A 626 -11.31 -40.67 11.14
N ALA A 627 -11.41 -39.52 11.82
CA ALA A 627 -12.03 -39.37 13.13
C ALA A 627 -13.54 -39.03 13.10
N LEU A 628 -14.10 -38.70 11.92
CA LEU A 628 -15.53 -38.44 11.80
C LEU A 628 -16.17 -39.57 11.00
N ASN A 629 -17.07 -40.31 11.66
CA ASN A 629 -17.78 -41.45 11.10
C ASN A 629 -18.72 -40.95 9.97
N LEU A 630 -18.18 -40.82 8.75
CA LEU A 630 -18.93 -40.45 7.56
C LEU A 630 -19.83 -41.62 7.16
N VAL A 631 -21.09 -41.56 7.59
CA VAL A 631 -22.24 -42.32 7.09
C VAL A 631 -22.01 -43.83 6.94
N THR A 632 -22.35 -44.62 7.97
CA THR A 632 -22.35 -46.09 7.91
C THR A 632 -23.61 -46.69 7.26
N ASN A 633 -24.45 -45.90 6.59
CA ASN A 633 -25.61 -46.45 5.89
C ASN A 633 -25.93 -45.67 4.60
N GLN A 634 -25.68 -46.31 3.45
CA GLN A 634 -26.17 -45.82 2.16
C GLN A 634 -27.68 -46.00 2.12
N GLY A 635 -28.43 -44.90 2.27
CA GLY A 635 -29.83 -44.88 1.87
C GLY A 635 -29.91 -44.84 0.34
N SER A 636 -30.50 -45.88 -0.25
CA SER A 636 -30.85 -45.91 -1.67
C SER A 636 -31.98 -44.93 -1.95
N GLY A 637 -31.73 -43.95 -2.81
CA GLY A 637 -32.74 -43.07 -3.42
C GLY A 637 -32.40 -42.88 -4.89
#